data_AF-A0A7V2D034-F1
#
_entry.id   AF-A0A7V2D034-F1
#
_cell.length_a   1.000
_cell.length_b   1.000
_cell.length_c   1.000
_cell.angle_alpha   90.00
_cell.angle_beta   90.00
_cell.angle_gamma   90.00
#
_symmetry.space_group_name_H-M   'P 1'
#
loop_
_entity.id
_entity.type
_entity.pdbx_description
1 polymer ?
#
loop_
_entity_poly.entity_id
_entity_poly.type
_entity_poly.pdbx_seq_one_letter_code
_entity_poly.pdbx_strand_id
1 'polypeptide(L)'
;MGGVAPPMSSRLALGFVSAVFLAAGAAKLLDPEAFAFSIEAYRLTPWMLSVALALYLPCLEILAAVALWVPRLRRGALLLLLALCTLFLAVLGSALARDLPITCGCLGPGALPGGLWGSIALDLCLALTILYALTRQPASRDRLPQVPRTVLFR
;
A
#
# COMPACT_ATOMS: atom_id res chain seq x y z
N MET A 1 -14.98 27.14 7.96
CA MET A 1 -15.14 26.49 6.64
C MET A 1 -14.05 27.01 5.73
N GLY A 2 -13.19 26.15 5.21
CA GLY A 2 -12.01 26.55 4.45
C GLY A 2 -11.08 25.37 4.25
N GLY A 3 -11.64 24.22 3.83
CA GLY A 3 -10.81 23.12 3.36
C GLY A 3 -10.28 23.52 2.00
N VAL A 4 -9.02 23.97 1.94
CA VAL A 4 -8.31 24.10 0.67
C VAL A 4 -8.44 22.75 -0.03
N ALA A 5 -9.22 22.72 -1.11
CA ALA A 5 -9.34 21.53 -1.92
C ALA A 5 -7.94 21.14 -2.37
N PRO A 6 -7.50 19.88 -2.20
CA PRO A 6 -6.19 19.47 -2.68
C PRO A 6 -6.10 19.79 -4.17
N PRO A 7 -4.94 20.27 -4.66
CA PRO A 7 -4.77 20.62 -6.07
C PRO A 7 -5.13 19.42 -6.95
N MET A 8 -5.60 19.66 -8.17
CA MET A 8 -6.11 18.61 -9.07
C MET A 8 -5.10 17.47 -9.28
N SER A 9 -3.79 17.79 -9.27
CA SER A 9 -2.70 16.81 -9.33
C SER A 9 -2.72 15.80 -8.16
N SER A 10 -3.06 16.23 -6.95
CA SER A 10 -3.15 15.36 -5.78
C SER A 10 -4.35 14.42 -5.84
N ARG A 11 -5.46 14.84 -6.45
CA ARG A 11 -6.63 13.97 -6.62
C ARG A 11 -6.37 12.86 -7.64
N LEU A 12 -5.68 13.19 -8.73
CA LEU A 12 -5.25 12.21 -9.73
C LEU A 12 -4.27 11.19 -9.13
N ALA A 13 -3.28 11.65 -8.37
CA ALA A 13 -2.34 10.77 -7.68
C ALA A 13 -3.05 9.79 -6.71
N LEU A 14 -4.01 10.29 -5.91
CA LEU A 14 -4.80 9.45 -5.01
C LEU A 14 -5.67 8.45 -5.75
N GLY A 15 -6.30 8.88 -6.85
CA GLY A 15 -7.11 8.00 -7.71
C GLY A 15 -6.29 6.88 -8.33
N PHE A 16 -5.11 7.21 -8.86
CA PHE A 16 -4.19 6.22 -9.43
C PHE A 16 -3.72 5.19 -8.38
N VAL A 17 -3.21 5.66 -7.23
CA VAL A 17 -2.77 4.78 -6.14
C VAL A 17 -3.93 3.91 -5.65
N SER A 18 -5.10 4.49 -5.43
CA SER A 18 -6.30 3.76 -5.00
C SER A 18 -6.69 2.68 -6.00
N ALA A 19 -6.70 2.98 -7.30
CA ALA A 19 -7.11 2.02 -8.33
C ALA A 19 -6.15 0.82 -8.39
N VAL A 20 -4.84 1.07 -8.35
CA VAL A 20 -3.84 0.01 -8.42
C VAL A 20 -3.89 -0.90 -7.20
N PHE A 21 -3.98 -0.35 -5.99
CA PHE A 21 -4.06 -1.17 -4.78
C PHE A 21 -5.39 -1.92 -4.62
N LEU A 22 -6.50 -1.34 -5.10
CA LEU A 22 -7.78 -2.07 -5.15
C LEU A 22 -7.70 -3.25 -6.13
N ALA A 23 -7.15 -3.04 -7.32
CA ALA A 23 -6.98 -4.09 -8.31
C ALA A 23 -6.02 -5.19 -7.81
N ALA A 24 -4.89 -4.81 -7.21
CA ALA A 24 -3.91 -5.74 -6.65
C ALA A 24 -4.49 -6.56 -5.49
N GLY A 25 -5.15 -5.89 -4.52
CA GLY A 25 -5.77 -6.57 -3.40
C GLY A 25 -6.91 -7.49 -3.84
N ALA A 26 -7.75 -7.06 -4.78
CA ALA A 26 -8.80 -7.91 -5.34
C ALA A 26 -8.24 -9.14 -6.07
N ALA A 27 -7.19 -8.96 -6.87
CA ALA A 27 -6.53 -10.07 -7.57
C ALA A 27 -5.97 -11.11 -6.59
N LYS A 28 -5.34 -10.68 -5.49
CA LYS A 28 -4.83 -11.57 -4.43
C LYS A 28 -5.94 -12.26 -3.65
N LEU A 29 -7.08 -11.61 -3.48
CA LEU A 29 -8.22 -12.15 -2.73
C LEU A 29 -9.04 -13.17 -3.54
N LEU A 30 -8.99 -13.09 -4.88
CA LEU A 30 -9.63 -14.06 -5.77
C LEU A 30 -8.97 -15.45 -5.69
N ASP A 31 -7.65 -15.49 -5.47
CA ASP A 31 -6.89 -16.74 -5.30
C ASP A 31 -5.87 -16.62 -4.15
N PRO A 32 -6.34 -16.68 -2.89
CA PRO A 32 -5.46 -16.54 -1.72
C PRO A 32 -4.52 -17.74 -1.57
N GLU A 33 -4.86 -18.90 -2.13
CA GLU A 33 -4.00 -20.09 -2.12
C GLU A 33 -2.77 -19.89 -3.01
N ALA A 34 -2.97 -19.47 -4.27
CA ALA A 34 -1.86 -19.14 -5.16
C ALA A 34 -0.99 -18.00 -4.60
N PHE A 35 -1.59 -17.04 -3.90
CA PHE A 35 -0.83 -15.98 -3.23
C PHE A 35 -0.02 -16.50 -2.03
N ALA A 36 -0.56 -17.43 -1.23
CA ALA A 36 0.17 -18.05 -0.13
C ALA A 36 1.40 -18.85 -0.62
N PHE A 37 1.24 -19.63 -1.71
CA PHE A 37 2.36 -20.31 -2.35
C PHE A 37 3.39 -19.33 -2.91
N SER A 38 2.94 -18.21 -3.46
CA SER A 38 3.83 -17.14 -3.91
C SER A 38 4.65 -16.56 -2.76
N ILE A 39 4.05 -16.35 -1.58
CA ILE A 39 4.76 -15.87 -0.38
C ILE A 39 5.75 -16.93 0.13
N GLU A 40 5.34 -18.19 0.19
CA GLU A 40 6.23 -19.29 0.60
C GLU A 40 7.42 -19.47 -0.34
N ALA A 41 7.24 -19.21 -1.64
CA ALA A 41 8.32 -19.29 -2.63
C ALA A 41 9.50 -18.35 -2.28
N TYR A 42 9.28 -17.24 -1.57
CA TYR A 42 10.36 -16.36 -1.10
C TYR A 42 11.22 -16.96 0.02
N ARG A 43 10.79 -18.07 0.64
CA ARG A 43 11.48 -18.77 1.73
C ARG A 43 11.85 -17.85 2.91
N LEU A 44 11.01 -16.86 3.18
CA LEU A 44 11.18 -15.88 4.28
C LEU A 44 10.35 -16.22 5.51
N THR A 45 9.28 -16.97 5.34
CA THR A 45 8.27 -17.25 6.38
C THR A 45 7.88 -18.72 6.38
N PRO A 46 7.49 -19.30 7.53
CA PRO A 46 6.89 -20.64 7.58
C PRO A 46 5.51 -20.65 6.92
N TRP A 47 5.07 -21.80 6.42
CA TRP A 47 3.79 -21.99 5.72
C TRP A 47 2.58 -21.32 6.42
N MET A 48 2.42 -21.52 7.73
CA MET A 48 1.32 -20.92 8.50
C MET A 48 1.30 -19.39 8.43
N LEU A 49 2.48 -18.76 8.40
CA LEU A 49 2.60 -17.32 8.31
C LEU A 49 2.35 -16.84 6.87
N SER A 50 2.75 -17.61 5.86
CA SER A 50 2.45 -17.34 4.45
C SER A 50 0.93 -17.33 4.20
N VAL A 51 0.20 -18.31 4.75
CA VAL A 51 -1.26 -18.36 4.69
C VAL A 51 -1.91 -17.17 5.41
N ALA A 52 -1.42 -16.83 6.60
CA ALA A 52 -1.93 -15.66 7.33
C ALA A 52 -1.71 -14.37 6.53
N LEU A 53 -0.50 -14.14 6.01
CA LEU A 53 -0.17 -12.98 5.19
C LEU A 53 -1.02 -12.92 3.91
N ALA A 54 -1.28 -14.07 3.28
CA ALA A 54 -2.11 -14.15 2.09
C ALA A 54 -3.57 -13.70 2.33
N LEU A 55 -4.09 -13.88 3.55
CA LEU A 55 -5.43 -13.44 3.93
C LEU A 55 -5.47 -11.98 4.41
N TYR A 56 -4.49 -11.57 5.21
CA TYR A 56 -4.49 -10.24 5.84
C TYR A 56 -3.97 -9.12 4.93
N LEU A 57 -2.92 -9.37 4.13
CA LEU A 57 -2.32 -8.33 3.29
C LEU A 57 -3.30 -7.76 2.25
N PRO A 58 -4.07 -8.57 1.49
CA PRO A 58 -5.01 -8.04 0.50
C PRO A 58 -6.11 -7.19 1.14
N CYS A 59 -6.58 -7.60 2.33
CA CYS A 59 -7.54 -6.82 3.11
C CYS A 59 -6.96 -5.45 3.50
N LEU A 60 -5.70 -5.40 3.96
CA LEU A 60 -5.03 -4.15 4.29
C LEU A 60 -4.84 -3.23 3.07
N GLU A 61 -4.49 -3.79 1.92
CA GLU A 61 -4.35 -3.06 0.65
C GLU A 61 -5.68 -2.38 0.25
N ILE A 62 -6.77 -3.15 0.27
CA ILE A 62 -8.11 -2.65 -0.09
C ILE A 62 -8.59 -1.60 0.92
N LEU A 63 -8.49 -1.88 2.22
CA LEU A 63 -8.91 -0.95 3.27
C LEU A 63 -8.13 0.36 3.21
N ALA A 64 -6.82 0.29 2.99
CA ALA A 64 -5.98 1.47 2.87
C ALA A 64 -6.31 2.26 1.60
N ALA A 65 -6.54 1.60 0.46
CA ALA A 65 -6.95 2.25 -0.78
C ALA A 65 -8.30 2.99 -0.64
N VAL A 66 -9.29 2.36 0.00
CA VAL A 66 -10.58 3.01 0.30
C VAL A 66 -10.40 4.17 1.29
N ALA A 67 -9.55 4.01 2.31
CA ALA A 67 -9.29 5.04 3.31
C ALA A 67 -8.63 6.31 2.74
N LEU A 68 -7.99 6.26 1.56
CA LEU A 68 -7.46 7.45 0.86
C LEU A 68 -8.56 8.49 0.57
N TRP A 69 -9.79 8.04 0.35
CA TRP A 69 -10.93 8.90 0.04
C TRP A 69 -11.49 9.61 1.28
N VAL A 70 -11.20 9.11 2.48
CA VAL A 70 -11.58 9.72 3.76
C VAL A 70 -10.48 10.69 4.21
N PRO A 71 -10.70 12.03 4.19
CA PRO A 71 -9.64 13.00 4.47
C PRO A 71 -8.95 12.83 5.83
N ARG A 72 -9.66 12.33 6.84
CA ARG A 72 -9.14 12.07 8.19
C ARG A 72 -8.17 10.88 8.24
N LEU A 73 -8.40 9.85 7.43
CA LEU A 73 -7.60 8.63 7.41
C LEU A 73 -6.50 8.65 6.35
N ARG A 74 -6.62 9.53 5.35
CA ARG A 74 -5.76 9.61 4.17
C ARG A 74 -4.26 9.57 4.46
N ARG A 75 -3.79 10.31 5.47
CA ARG A 75 -2.36 10.34 5.81
C ARG A 75 -1.89 8.98 6.34
N GLY A 76 -2.68 8.36 7.21
CA GLY A 76 -2.41 7.01 7.72
C GLY A 76 -2.46 5.97 6.61
N ALA A 77 -3.46 6.07 5.72
CA ALA A 77 -3.59 5.22 4.55
C ALA A 77 -2.38 5.32 3.61
N LEU A 78 -1.92 6.54 3.28
CA LEU A 78 -0.72 6.73 2.46
C LEU A 78 0.55 6.15 3.12
N LEU A 79 0.71 6.31 4.43
CA LEU A 79 1.85 5.73 5.15
C LEU A 79 1.80 4.19 5.16
N LEU A 80 0.61 3.61 5.36
CA LEU A 80 0.41 2.16 5.31
C LEU A 80 0.70 1.62 3.90
N LEU A 81 0.16 2.23 2.86
CA LEU A 81 0.43 1.84 1.47
C LEU A 81 1.92 1.99 1.11
N LEU A 82 2.58 3.04 1.58
CA LEU A 82 4.03 3.21 1.39
C LEU A 82 4.80 2.08 2.06
N ALA A 83 4.45 1.73 3.30
CA ALA A 83 5.08 0.64 4.04
C ALA A 83 4.86 -0.73 3.37
N LEU A 84 3.68 -0.97 2.81
CA LEU A 84 3.39 -2.17 2.03
C LEU A 84 4.23 -2.21 0.75
N CYS A 85 4.28 -1.12 -0.02
CA CYS A 85 5.13 -1.02 -1.22
C CYS A 85 6.61 -1.27 -0.89
N THR A 86 7.15 -0.67 0.18
CA THR A 86 8.56 -0.85 0.55
C THR A 86 8.85 -2.27 1.01
N LEU A 87 7.92 -2.91 1.73
CA LEU A 87 8.02 -4.31 2.12
C LEU A 87 8.07 -5.21 0.88
N PHE A 88 7.14 -5.04 -0.07
CA PHE A 88 7.14 -5.80 -1.32
C PHE A 88 8.46 -5.61 -2.09
N LEU A 89 8.92 -4.37 -2.23
CA LEU A 89 10.17 -4.06 -2.92
C LEU A 89 11.39 -4.73 -2.24
N ALA A 90 11.43 -4.76 -0.91
CA ALA A 90 12.49 -5.43 -0.16
C ALA A 90 12.45 -6.96 -0.37
N VAL A 91 11.26 -7.56 -0.39
CA VAL A 91 11.06 -8.99 -0.64
C VAL A 91 11.47 -9.37 -2.06
N LEU A 92 11.10 -8.56 -3.07
CA LEU A 92 11.55 -8.73 -4.46
C LEU A 92 13.07 -8.56 -4.59
N GLY A 93 13.65 -7.55 -3.95
CA GLY A 93 15.10 -7.34 -3.92
C GLY A 93 15.84 -8.52 -3.28
N SER A 94 15.26 -9.13 -2.24
CA SER A 94 15.79 -10.34 -1.62
C SER A 94 15.72 -11.56 -2.53
N ALA A 95 14.69 -11.68 -3.38
CA ALA A 95 14.61 -12.73 -4.38
C ALA A 95 15.69 -12.58 -5.46
N LEU A 96 15.93 -11.34 -5.93
CA LEU A 96 17.01 -11.02 -6.87
C LEU A 96 18.39 -11.36 -6.30
N ALA A 97 18.66 -11.00 -5.03
CA ALA A 97 19.95 -11.25 -4.40
C ALA A 97 20.26 -12.75 -4.17
N ARG A 98 19.25 -13.62 -4.29
CA ARG A 98 19.34 -15.06 -4.03
C ARG A 98 19.06 -15.91 -5.28
N ASP A 99 18.89 -15.27 -6.45
CA ASP A 99 18.58 -15.90 -7.74
C ASP A 99 17.37 -16.85 -7.70
N LEU A 100 16.33 -16.52 -6.92
CA LEU A 100 15.12 -17.33 -6.91
C LEU A 100 14.33 -17.13 -8.22
N PRO A 101 13.82 -18.20 -8.85
CA PRO A 101 13.04 -18.13 -10.09
C PRO A 101 11.60 -17.67 -9.80
N ILE A 102 11.43 -16.46 -9.25
CA ILE A 102 10.13 -15.88 -8.89
C ILE A 102 9.67 -14.95 -10.03
N THR A 103 8.48 -15.23 -10.57
CA THR A 103 7.86 -14.47 -11.65
C THR A 103 6.66 -13.63 -11.20
N CYS A 104 6.31 -13.66 -9.91
CA CYS A 104 5.17 -12.94 -9.36
C CYS A 104 5.56 -11.58 -8.77
N GLY A 105 4.73 -10.57 -9.06
CA GLY A 105 4.83 -9.22 -8.51
C GLY A 105 3.52 -8.81 -7.82
N CYS A 106 3.36 -7.50 -7.55
CA CYS A 106 2.25 -6.96 -6.78
C CYS A 106 0.84 -7.26 -7.36
N LEU A 107 0.72 -7.53 -8.67
CA LEU A 107 -0.53 -7.98 -9.33
C LEU A 107 -0.65 -9.50 -9.54
N GLY A 108 0.28 -10.30 -9.02
CA GLY A 108 0.33 -11.75 -9.23
C GLY A 108 1.22 -12.19 -10.41
N PRO A 109 1.29 -13.50 -10.69
CA PRO A 109 2.13 -14.06 -11.74
C PRO A 109 1.69 -13.58 -13.13
N GLY A 110 2.63 -13.06 -13.94
CA GLY A 110 2.37 -12.73 -15.35
C GLY A 110 1.51 -11.48 -15.61
N ALA A 111 1.17 -10.71 -14.57
CA ALA A 111 0.25 -9.57 -14.69
C ALA A 111 0.83 -8.34 -15.42
N LEU A 112 2.16 -8.23 -15.56
CA LEU A 112 2.83 -7.10 -16.21
C LEU A 112 3.77 -7.56 -17.33
N PRO A 113 3.71 -6.95 -18.53
CA PRO A 113 4.71 -7.17 -19.57
C PRO A 113 6.08 -6.67 -19.07
N GLY A 114 7.02 -7.59 -18.87
CA GLY A 114 8.34 -7.29 -18.27
C GLY A 114 8.68 -8.08 -17.00
N GLY A 115 7.78 -8.93 -16.51
CA GLY A 115 8.05 -9.85 -15.40
C GLY A 115 8.44 -9.13 -14.10
N LEU A 116 9.52 -9.58 -13.47
CA LEU A 116 10.02 -9.04 -12.21
C LEU A 116 10.38 -7.54 -12.31
N TRP A 117 11.02 -7.14 -13.42
CA TRP A 117 11.40 -5.73 -13.66
C TRP A 117 10.19 -4.81 -13.81
N GLY A 118 9.12 -5.29 -14.47
CA GLY A 118 7.86 -4.55 -14.57
C GLY A 118 7.21 -4.33 -13.20
N SER A 119 7.31 -5.33 -12.32
CA SER A 119 6.77 -5.27 -10.95
C SER A 119 7.55 -4.25 -10.09
N ILE A 120 8.88 -4.28 -10.16
CA ILE A 120 9.75 -3.30 -9.49
C ILE A 120 9.47 -1.88 -9.98
N ALA A 121 9.32 -1.70 -11.30
CA ALA A 121 9.03 -0.40 -11.88
C ALA A 121 7.67 0.15 -11.41
N LEU A 122 6.65 -0.71 -11.35
CA LEU A 122 5.34 -0.32 -10.85
C LEU A 122 5.39 0.04 -9.36
N ASP A 123 6.02 -0.79 -8.51
CA ASP A 123 6.13 -0.54 -7.08
C ASP A 123 6.91 0.75 -6.80
N LEU A 124 7.96 1.03 -7.57
CA LEU A 124 8.72 2.28 -7.47
C LEU A 124 7.87 3.48 -7.90
N CYS A 125 7.11 3.36 -8.99
CA CYS A 125 6.18 4.40 -9.45
C CYS A 125 5.11 4.71 -8.39
N LEU A 126 4.54 3.67 -7.77
CA LEU A 126 3.57 3.81 -6.68
C LEU A 126 4.21 4.49 -5.47
N ALA A 127 5.38 4.04 -5.02
CA ALA A 127 6.09 4.62 -3.88
C ALA A 127 6.40 6.11 -4.09
N LEU A 128 6.88 6.49 -5.29
CA LEU A 128 7.13 7.89 -5.65
C LEU A 128 5.83 8.72 -5.69
N THR A 129 4.75 8.15 -6.22
CA THR A 129 3.44 8.82 -6.26
C THR A 129 2.88 9.03 -4.85
N ILE A 130 3.05 8.05 -3.96
CA ILE A 130 2.66 8.14 -2.55
C ILE A 130 3.49 9.20 -1.81
N LEU A 131 4.82 9.21 -2.02
CA LEU A 131 5.72 10.24 -1.46
C LEU A 131 5.34 11.64 -1.94
N TYR A 132 5.05 11.81 -3.23
CA TYR A 132 4.53 13.06 -3.78
C TYR A 132 3.20 13.46 -3.12
N ALA A 133 2.26 12.52 -2.96
CA ALA A 133 0.99 12.78 -2.30
C ALA A 133 1.15 13.14 -0.82
N LEU A 134 2.16 12.59 -0.12
CA LEU A 134 2.49 12.91 1.26
C LEU A 134 3.10 14.31 1.43
N THR A 135 4.01 14.73 0.54
CA THR A 135 4.59 16.09 0.60
C THR A 135 3.57 17.18 0.30
N ARG A 136 2.56 16.87 -0.52
CA ARG A 136 1.43 17.77 -0.82
C ARG A 136 0.36 17.80 0.28
N GLN A 137 0.43 16.90 1.26
CA GLN A 137 -0.48 16.89 2.40
C GLN A 137 0.24 17.42 3.64
N PRO A 138 -0.05 18.65 4.10
CA PRO A 138 0.51 19.14 5.35
C PRO A 138 0.11 18.20 6.50
N ALA A 139 1.03 17.97 7.44
CA ALA A 139 0.77 17.22 8.65
C ALA A 139 -0.48 17.79 9.33
N SER A 140 -1.59 17.05 9.26
CA SER A 140 -2.82 17.35 10.02
C SER A 140 -2.59 17.08 11.51
N ARG A 141 -1.52 17.66 12.07
CA ARG A 141 -1.10 17.50 13.46
C ARG A 141 -1.91 18.39 14.42
N ASP A 142 -2.74 19.31 13.92
CA ASP A 142 -3.45 20.30 14.77
C ASP A 142 -4.98 20.17 14.79
N ARG A 143 -5.52 18.95 14.69
CA ARG A 143 -6.96 18.72 14.92
C ARG A 143 -7.25 17.57 15.86
N LEU A 144 -6.37 17.37 16.85
CA LEU A 144 -6.85 16.88 18.14
C LEU A 144 -7.97 17.84 18.56
N PRO A 145 -9.15 17.34 18.99
CA PRO A 145 -10.12 18.20 19.65
C PRO A 145 -9.37 18.89 20.78
N GLN A 146 -9.22 20.21 20.69
CA GLN A 146 -8.77 21.02 21.82
C GLN A 146 -9.82 20.76 22.90
N VAL A 147 -9.55 19.84 23.83
CA VAL A 147 -10.38 19.73 25.03
C VAL A 147 -10.25 21.10 25.68
N PRO A 148 -11.33 21.89 25.73
CA PRO A 148 -11.22 23.24 26.25
C PRO A 148 -10.72 23.15 27.69
N ARG A 149 -9.58 23.77 27.99
CA ARG A 149 -8.92 23.76 29.30
C ARG A 149 -9.80 24.27 30.45
N THR A 150 -10.98 24.80 30.15
CA THR A 150 -12.00 25.25 31.10
C THR A 150 -12.71 24.13 31.85
N VAL A 151 -12.55 22.85 31.47
CA VAL A 151 -13.19 21.71 32.16
C VAL A 151 -12.26 21.02 33.20
N LEU A 152 -10.98 21.39 33.27
CA LEU A 152 -10.02 20.77 34.22
C LEU A 152 -9.87 21.57 35.54
N PHE A 153 -10.47 22.76 35.64
CA PHE A 153 -10.31 23.67 36.80
C PHE A 153 -11.65 24.18 37.36
N ARG A 154 -12.74 23.41 37.20
CA ARG A 154 -14.02 23.69 37.84
C ARG A 154 -14.60 22.42 38.42
#